data_AF-A0ABD0PUM9-F1
#
_entry.id   AF-A0ABD0PUM9-F1
#
_cell.length_a   1.000
_cell.length_b   1.000
_cell.length_c   1.000
_cell.angle_alpha   90.00
_cell.angle_beta   90.00
_cell.angle_gamma   90.00
#
_symmetry.space_group_name_H-M   'P 1'
#
loop_
_entity.id
_entity.type
_entity.pdbx_description
1 polymer ?
#
loop_
_entity_poly.entity_id
_entity_poly.type
_entity_poly.pdbx_seq_one_letter_code
_entity_poly.pdbx_strand_id
1 'polypeptide(L)'
;FESECLNRMLLYECHPQVCPAGDRCQNQDFTKRLYPETKIIRTAGKGWGLVSLRDIKKGEFVNEYVGELIDEEECIARIKYAQENNITHFYMLTIDK
;
A
#
# COMPACT_ATOMS: atom_id res chain seq x y z
N PHE A 1 0.54 -11.48 15.80
CA PHE A 1 -0.66 -10.62 15.76
C PHE A 1 -1.36 -10.49 17.11
N GLU A 2 -1.20 -11.43 18.05
CA GLU A 2 -1.84 -11.42 19.38
C GLU A 2 -1.06 -10.63 20.45
N SER A 3 -0.50 -9.47 20.11
CA SER A 3 0.07 -8.57 21.13
C SER A 3 -0.84 -7.36 21.33
N GLU A 4 -1.05 -6.97 22.58
CA GLU A 4 -1.77 -5.74 22.98
C GLU A 4 -0.91 -4.48 22.74
N CYS A 5 -0.33 -4.36 21.54
CA CYS A 5 0.47 -3.21 21.17
C CYS A 5 -0.45 -2.00 20.91
N LEU A 6 -0.42 -1.02 21.81
CA LEU A 6 -1.23 0.20 21.70
C LEU A 6 -1.06 0.92 20.36
N ASN A 7 0.18 1.06 19.87
CA ASN A 7 0.44 1.69 18.57
C ASN A 7 -0.26 0.93 17.44
N ARG A 8 -0.18 -0.41 17.42
CA ARG A 8 -0.86 -1.23 16.41
C ARG A 8 -2.38 -1.09 16.50
N MET A 9 -2.95 -1.01 17.71
CA MET A 9 -4.40 -0.79 17.90
C MET A 9 -4.86 0.58 17.42
N LEU A 10 -3.99 1.59 17.52
CA LEU A 10 -4.24 2.97 17.09
C LEU A 10 -3.78 3.24 15.65
N LEU A 11 -3.39 2.21 14.89
CA LEU A 11 -2.91 2.32 13.51
C LEU A 11 -1.62 3.16 13.36
N TYR A 12 -0.76 3.17 14.37
CA TYR A 12 0.58 3.73 14.33
C TYR A 12 1.65 2.65 14.15
N GLU A 13 2.63 2.90 13.29
CA GLU A 13 3.85 2.09 13.22
C GLU A 13 4.79 2.40 14.39
N CYS A 14 5.48 1.39 14.92
CA CYS A 14 6.45 1.58 16.00
C CYS A 14 7.81 2.03 15.46
N HIS A 15 8.42 3.03 16.09
CA HIS A 15 9.80 3.41 15.78
C HIS A 15 10.82 2.55 16.56
N PRO A 16 11.88 2.00 15.93
CA PRO A 16 12.82 1.09 16.59
C PRO A 16 13.62 1.73 17.73
N GLN A 17 13.87 3.05 17.67
CA GLN A 17 14.61 3.75 18.73
C GLN A 17 13.78 4.04 19.98
N VAL A 18 12.44 3.98 19.89
CA VAL A 18 11.53 4.36 20.99
C VAL A 18 10.78 3.13 21.54
N CYS A 19 10.52 2.14 20.68
CA CYS A 19 9.85 0.92 21.09
C CYS A 19 10.75 0.08 22.01
N PRO A 20 10.29 -0.38 23.18
CA PRO A 20 11.08 -1.26 24.06
C PRO A 20 11.48 -2.59 23.41
N ALA A 21 10.75 -3.03 22.38
CA ALA A 21 11.08 -4.21 21.60
C ALA A 21 12.22 -3.98 20.57
N GLY A 22 12.58 -2.71 20.31
CA GLY A 22 13.61 -2.32 19.36
C GLY A 22 13.37 -2.91 17.97
N ASP A 23 14.43 -3.42 17.35
CA ASP A 23 14.37 -4.08 16.03
C ASP A 23 13.60 -5.39 16.02
N ARG A 24 13.31 -5.98 17.19
CA ARG A 24 12.49 -7.19 17.31
C ARG A 24 10.99 -6.90 17.24
N CYS A 25 10.58 -5.63 17.21
CA CYS A 25 9.18 -5.27 17.07
C CYS A 25 8.63 -5.74 15.72
N GLN A 26 7.49 -6.43 15.75
CA GLN A 26 6.74 -6.83 14.55
C GLN A 26 5.77 -5.75 14.07
N ASN A 27 5.78 -4.54 14.63
CA ASN A 27 4.96 -3.41 14.19
C ASN A 27 5.82 -2.38 13.45
N GLN A 28 6.60 -2.87 12.48
CA GLN A 28 7.58 -2.12 11.67
C GLN A 28 7.46 -2.55 10.20
N ASP A 29 6.24 -2.87 9.75
CA ASP A 29 5.96 -3.52 8.47
C ASP A 29 6.23 -2.60 7.26
N PHE A 30 5.94 -1.29 7.36
CA PHE A 30 6.19 -0.29 6.31
C PHE A 30 7.68 -0.01 6.20
N THR A 31 8.31 0.35 7.32
CA THR A 31 9.74 0.68 7.36
C THR A 31 10.61 -0.49 6.87
N LYS A 32 10.22 -1.73 7.17
CA LYS A 32 10.93 -2.95 6.74
C LYS A 32 10.43 -3.53 5.42
N ARG A 33 9.37 -2.98 4.81
CA ARG A 33 8.76 -3.43 3.55
C ARG A 33 8.44 -4.93 3.54
N LEU A 34 7.77 -5.40 4.60
CA LEU A 34 7.46 -6.81 4.78
C LEU A 34 6.25 -7.23 3.94
N TYR A 35 6.46 -7.35 2.64
CA TYR A 35 5.42 -7.74 1.68
C TYR A 35 5.43 -9.25 1.41
N PRO A 36 4.28 -9.89 1.16
CA PRO A 36 4.25 -11.24 0.61
C PRO A 36 4.82 -11.24 -0.81
N GLU A 37 5.50 -12.32 -1.17
CA GLU A 37 5.91 -12.53 -2.54
C GLU A 37 4.69 -12.64 -3.48
N THR A 38 4.78 -11.97 -4.62
CA THR A 38 3.72 -11.92 -5.62
C THR A 38 4.26 -12.17 -7.02
N LYS A 39 3.37 -12.64 -7.90
CA LYS A 39 3.61 -12.81 -9.33
C LYS A 39 2.61 -12.00 -10.14
N ILE A 40 3.11 -11.36 -11.18
CA ILE A 40 2.28 -10.67 -12.17
C ILE A 40 1.69 -11.71 -13.12
N ILE A 41 0.37 -11.66 -13.32
CA ILE A 41 -0.36 -12.53 -14.23
C ILE A 41 -1.29 -11.75 -15.15
N ARG A 42 -1.58 -12.31 -16.33
CA ARG A 42 -2.64 -11.80 -17.19
C ARG A 42 -3.97 -12.38 -16.75
N THR A 43 -4.95 -11.52 -16.53
CA THR A 43 -6.32 -11.90 -16.16
C THR A 43 -7.26 -11.83 -17.37
N ALA A 44 -8.36 -12.58 -17.33
CA ALA A 44 -9.42 -12.46 -18.32
C ALA A 44 -10.22 -11.16 -18.09
N GLY A 45 -10.22 -10.26 -19.07
CA GLY A 45 -11.07 -9.05 -19.08
C GLY A 45 -10.64 -7.88 -18.19
N LYS A 46 -9.72 -8.07 -17.23
CA LYS A 46 -9.29 -7.01 -16.29
C LYS A 46 -7.84 -6.53 -16.47
N GLY A 47 -7.14 -7.05 -17.49
CA GLY A 47 -5.75 -6.70 -17.75
C GLY A 47 -4.77 -7.49 -16.88
N TRP A 48 -3.77 -6.81 -16.31
CA TRP A 48 -2.77 -7.42 -15.44
C TRP A 48 -3.22 -7.45 -13.99
N GLY A 49 -2.90 -8.52 -13.27
CA GLY A 49 -3.18 -8.69 -11.85
C GLY A 49 -1.99 -9.24 -11.10
N LEU A 50 -2.04 -9.15 -9.77
CA LEU A 50 -1.07 -9.75 -8.87
C LEU A 50 -1.69 -10.96 -8.16
N VAL A 51 -0.93 -12.04 -8.06
CA VAL A 51 -1.27 -13.23 -7.28
C VAL A 51 -0.18 -13.45 -6.24
N SER A 52 -0.56 -13.71 -4.98
CA SER A 52 0.41 -14.09 -3.96
C SER A 52 0.91 -15.51 -4.17
N LEU A 53 2.19 -15.74 -3.89
CA LEU A 53 2.82 -17.06 -3.99
C LEU A 53 2.65 -17.90 -2.72
N ARG A 54 1.94 -17.38 -1.72
CA ARG A 54 1.61 -18.08 -0.48
C ARG A 54 0.25 -17.65 0.05
N ASP A 55 -0.26 -18.43 0.99
CA ASP A 55 -1.42 -18.02 1.77
C ASP A 55 -1.06 -16.81 2.66
N ILE A 56 -1.93 -15.80 2.64
CA ILE A 56 -1.82 -14.59 3.46
C ILE A 56 -2.78 -14.75 4.65
N LYS A 57 -2.27 -14.55 5.87
CA LYS A 57 -3.09 -14.68 7.08
C LYS A 57 -4.00 -13.46 7.22
N LYS A 58 -5.16 -13.66 7.86
CA LYS A 58 -6.07 -12.56 8.19
C LYS A 58 -5.33 -11.50 9.03
N GLY A 59 -5.41 -10.24 8.61
CA GLY A 59 -4.76 -9.11 9.30
C GLY A 59 -3.27 -8.92 8.98
N GLU A 60 -2.73 -9.71 8.06
CA GLU A 60 -1.35 -9.55 7.58
C GLU A 60 -1.22 -8.37 6.62
N PHE A 61 -0.10 -7.65 6.72
CA PHE A 61 0.24 -6.55 5.83
C PHE A 61 0.56 -7.06 4.43
N VAL A 62 0.02 -6.41 3.40
CA VAL A 62 0.15 -6.86 2.00
C VAL A 62 1.12 -5.97 1.24
N ASN A 63 0.78 -4.71 1.00
CA ASN A 63 1.64 -3.80 0.28
C ASN A 63 1.20 -2.35 0.55
N GLU A 64 2.05 -1.42 0.14
CA GLU A 64 1.78 0.01 0.22
C GLU A 64 1.24 0.54 -1.11
N TYR A 65 0.23 1.40 -1.05
CA TYR A 65 -0.17 2.21 -2.19
C TYR A 65 0.70 3.48 -2.21
N VAL A 66 1.85 3.38 -2.87
CA VAL A 66 2.80 4.49 -3.05
C VAL A 66 2.76 5.01 -4.47
N GLY A 67 2.91 6.32 -4.61
CA GLY A 67 2.88 7.01 -5.89
C GLY A 67 3.38 8.44 -5.75
N GLU A 68 3.15 9.24 -6.79
CA GLU A 68 3.46 10.66 -6.77
C GLU A 68 2.42 11.43 -5.94
N LEU A 69 2.89 12.35 -5.10
CA LEU A 69 2.01 13.32 -4.45
C LEU A 69 1.81 14.49 -5.40
N ILE A 70 0.56 14.73 -5.78
CA ILE A 70 0.14 15.83 -6.66
C ILE A 70 -0.97 16.61 -5.98
N ASP A 71 -1.08 17.88 -6.32
CA ASP A 71 -2.21 18.72 -5.89
C ASP A 71 -3.45 18.50 -6.78
N GLU A 72 -4.53 19.20 -6.43
CA GLU A 72 -5.81 19.10 -7.14
C GLU A 72 -5.71 19.62 -8.59
N GLU A 73 -4.93 20.68 -8.82
CA GLU A 73 -4.77 21.27 -10.16
C GLU A 73 -4.09 20.28 -11.11
N GLU A 74 -2.97 19.68 -10.68
CA GLU A 74 -2.27 18.66 -11.45
C GLU A 74 -3.10 17.38 -11.63
N CYS A 75 -3.88 16.99 -10.62
CA CYS A 75 -4.81 15.85 -10.72
C CYS A 75 -5.85 16.08 -11.84
N ILE A 76 -6.49 17.26 -11.87
CA ILE A 76 -7.46 17.63 -12.91
C ILE A 76 -6.79 17.66 -14.28
N ALA A 77 -5.61 18.25 -14.39
CA ALA A 77 -4.85 18.31 -15.64
C ALA A 77 -4.55 16.91 -16.20
N ARG A 78 -4.08 15.98 -15.35
CA ARG A 78 -3.80 14.58 -15.73
C ARG A 78 -5.05 13.80 -16.13
N ILE A 79 -6.17 13.99 -15.44
CA ILE A 79 -7.44 13.34 -15.79
C ILE A 79 -7.93 13.83 -17.16
N LYS A 80 -7.88 15.15 -17.39
CA LYS A 80 -8.29 15.75 -18.67
C LYS A 80 -7.43 15.21 -19.82
N TYR A 81 -6.11 15.19 -19.64
CA TYR A 81 -5.19 14.61 -20.61
C TYR A 81 -5.51 13.13 -20.90
N ALA A 82 -5.76 12.33 -19.85
CA ALA A 82 -6.10 10.92 -20.01
C ALA A 82 -7.39 10.72 -20.82
N GLN A 83 -8.42 11.54 -20.58
CA GLN A 83 -9.69 11.51 -21.31
C GLN A 83 -9.49 11.87 -22.79
N GLU A 84 -8.77 12.97 -23.08
CA GLU A 84 -8.50 13.43 -24.44
C GLU A 84 -7.68 12.41 -25.26
N ASN A 85 -6.85 11.61 -24.60
CA ASN A 85 -5.98 10.62 -25.24
C ASN A 85 -6.51 9.18 -25.14
N ASN A 86 -7.77 8.97 -24.71
CA ASN A 86 -8.39 7.66 -24.56
C ASN A 86 -7.58 6.68 -23.67
N ILE A 87 -6.91 7.20 -22.63
CA ILE A 87 -6.18 6.38 -21.66
C ILE A 87 -7.19 5.79 -20.68
N THR A 88 -7.39 4.48 -20.72
CA THR A 88 -8.43 3.78 -19.95
C THR A 88 -7.99 3.33 -18.56
N HIS A 89 -6.71 3.41 -18.24
CA HIS A 89 -6.15 3.01 -16.96
C HIS A 89 -5.42 4.21 -16.33
N PHE A 90 -6.06 4.86 -15.36
CA PHE A 90 -5.49 5.96 -14.59
C PHE A 90 -5.70 5.70 -13.09
N TYR A 91 -4.72 6.09 -12.28
CA TYR A 91 -4.62 5.70 -10.88
C TYR A 91 -4.52 6.96 -10.01
N MET A 92 -5.67 7.40 -9.48
CA MET A 92 -5.77 8.57 -8.60
C MET A 92 -6.33 8.12 -7.25
N LEU A 93 -5.65 8.46 -6.16
CA LEU A 93 -6.08 8.20 -4.80
C LEU A 93 -5.84 9.45 -3.95
N THR A 94 -6.91 9.97 -3.35
CA THR A 94 -6.85 11.09 -2.41
C THR A 94 -6.55 10.57 -1.00
N ILE A 95 -5.53 11.11 -0.35
CA ILE A 95 -5.10 10.69 1.00
C ILE A 95 -5.73 11.56 2.10
N ASP A 96 -5.86 12.86 1.86
CA ASP A 96 -6.37 13.84 2.81
C ASP A 96 -7.46 14.71 2.16
N LYS A 97 -8.35 15.30 2.97
CA LYS A 97 -9.44 16.17 2.51
C LYS A 97 -9.14 17.64 2.75
#